data_AF-A0ABD1KI71-F1
#
_entry.id   AF-A0ABD1KI71-F1
#
_cell.length_a   1.000
_cell.length_b   1.000
_cell.length_c   1.000
_cell.angle_alpha   90.00
_cell.angle_beta   90.00
_cell.angle_gamma   90.00
#
_symmetry.space_group_name_H-M   'P 1'
#
loop_
_entity.id
_entity.type
_entity.pdbx_description
1 polymer ?
#
loop_
_entity_poly.entity_id
_entity_poly.type
_entity_poly.pdbx_seq_one_letter_code
_entity_poly.pdbx_strand_id
1 'polypeptide(L)'
;MMKNIGNNPIHKHQVNHIRAKNKRGNWLAVILFRISRRDFGFCLTALFLFCLGSIFWQLNGGPPNILQGVRYYFGQSTFTDDHGPIAPNVLPFPRKVVYNRVGKCGSRTIVLLLRILADRHQFTLVSSDIHNKTRLTKHEQGTLMRNISEIPQPFLYTRHVHFLNFSRFRIDEPVYINIIRDPINRFLSNYFFRRFGDWRGEENHLVRTPGMKDEERYLDINTCILENYPECSNPRLFYIIPYFCGQHPQCREPSEWALEKAKQNVLEHYLLVGVLEELEDVLLLLERLLPHFFADVLNIYKSPEYKKLGNLTGTVRKHTPSLEALQVLYQRMEYEYIFYNFARDLFHLTKRKIGLRSGPRPSRRHRSPDPNAQEEEQDEEEQD
;
A
#
# COMPACT_ATOMS: atom_id res chain seq x y z
N MET A 1 -24.85 44.68 53.76
CA MET A 1 -26.01 44.09 54.46
C MET A 1 -25.99 42.59 54.19
N MET A 2 -25.53 41.74 55.13
CA MET A 2 -26.31 41.14 56.24
C MET A 2 -27.53 40.36 55.69
N LYS A 3 -27.84 39.11 56.03
CA LYS A 3 -27.37 38.12 57.03
C LYS A 3 -28.13 36.80 56.69
N ASN A 4 -27.46 35.63 56.61
CA ASN A 4 -27.44 34.55 57.62
C ASN A 4 -28.67 33.61 57.69
N ILE A 5 -28.49 32.29 57.45
CA ILE A 5 -28.51 31.14 58.41
C ILE A 5 -29.70 30.21 58.06
N GLY A 6 -29.63 28.87 58.03
CA GLY A 6 -28.55 27.94 58.33
C GLY A 6 -29.05 26.48 58.41
N ASN A 7 -28.15 25.65 58.94
CA ASN A 7 -28.28 24.32 59.55
C ASN A 7 -28.39 23.03 58.71
N ASN A 8 -27.30 22.26 58.83
CA ASN A 8 -27.16 20.79 58.77
C ASN A 8 -27.77 20.15 60.05
N PRO A 9 -28.10 18.83 60.13
CA PRO A 9 -27.06 17.80 60.28
C PRO A 9 -27.32 16.37 59.71
N ILE A 10 -26.23 15.75 59.25
CA ILE A 10 -25.71 14.38 59.48
C ILE A 10 -26.68 13.26 59.93
N HIS A 11 -26.78 12.18 59.13
CA HIS A 11 -26.81 10.75 59.51
C HIS A 11 -26.52 9.89 58.25
N LYS A 12 -25.35 9.24 58.09
CA LYS A 12 -24.89 7.90 58.51
C LYS A 12 -25.47 6.69 57.75
N HIS A 13 -24.55 5.87 57.20
CA HIS A 13 -24.67 4.49 56.67
C HIS A 13 -25.42 4.34 55.32
N GLN A 14 -25.05 3.51 54.34
CA GLN A 14 -24.29 2.26 54.38
C GLN A 14 -23.77 1.94 52.96
N VAL A 15 -22.49 1.54 52.85
CA VAL A 15 -21.86 1.06 51.62
C VAL A 15 -22.37 -0.35 51.32
N ASN A 16 -23.08 -0.54 50.21
CA ASN A 16 -23.46 -1.87 49.71
C ASN A 16 -22.39 -2.37 48.73
N HIS A 17 -21.56 -3.31 49.23
CA HIS A 17 -20.69 -4.14 48.42
C HIS A 17 -21.52 -5.10 47.53
N ILE A 18 -21.59 -4.83 46.23
CA ILE A 18 -22.06 -5.82 45.25
C ILE A 18 -20.87 -6.70 44.86
N ARG A 19 -20.86 -7.89 45.44
CA ARG A 19 -19.92 -8.99 45.18
C ARG A 19 -20.23 -9.65 43.83
N ALA A 20 -19.62 -9.18 42.74
CA ALA A 20 -19.61 -9.92 41.48
C ALA A 20 -18.66 -11.13 41.60
N LYS A 21 -19.24 -12.33 41.61
CA LYS A 21 -18.52 -13.61 41.72
C LYS A 21 -17.68 -13.88 40.47
N ASN A 22 -16.38 -14.00 40.72
CA ASN A 22 -15.36 -14.58 39.86
C ASN A 22 -15.78 -16.00 39.40
N LYS A 23 -15.89 -16.24 38.09
CA LYS A 23 -15.94 -17.58 37.47
C LYS A 23 -14.92 -17.67 36.33
N ARG A 24 -13.64 -17.58 36.67
CA ARG A 24 -12.58 -18.29 35.92
C ARG A 24 -12.41 -19.64 36.58
N GLY A 25 -13.25 -20.59 36.19
CA GLY A 25 -13.09 -22.00 36.52
C GLY A 25 -11.80 -22.49 35.88
N ASN A 26 -10.84 -22.82 36.73
CA ASN A 26 -9.53 -23.33 36.39
C ASN A 26 -9.67 -24.67 35.65
N TRP A 27 -9.74 -24.64 34.31
CA TRP A 27 -9.95 -25.84 33.47
C TRP A 27 -8.82 -26.87 33.64
N LEU A 28 -7.62 -26.41 34.04
CA LEU A 28 -6.48 -27.25 34.43
C LEU A 28 -6.71 -28.04 35.72
N ALA A 29 -7.49 -27.50 36.68
CA ALA A 29 -7.79 -28.20 37.92
C ALA A 29 -8.74 -29.39 37.70
N VAL A 30 -9.64 -29.30 36.71
CA VAL A 30 -10.59 -30.38 36.40
C VAL A 30 -9.88 -31.57 35.73
N ILE A 31 -8.81 -31.31 34.96
CA ILE A 31 -8.00 -32.37 34.31
C ILE A 31 -7.13 -33.09 35.36
N LEU A 32 -6.58 -32.37 36.34
CA LEU A 32 -5.75 -32.97 37.40
C LEU A 32 -6.53 -33.87 38.37
N PHE A 33 -7.85 -33.70 38.50
CA PHE A 33 -8.68 -34.49 39.42
C PHE A 33 -9.24 -35.79 38.84
N ARG A 34 -8.91 -36.16 37.59
CA ARG A 34 -9.32 -37.43 36.97
C ARG A 34 -8.22 -38.49 36.86
N ILE A 35 -7.00 -38.18 37.30
CA ILE A 35 -5.90 -39.14 37.31
C ILE A 35 -5.93 -39.86 38.66
N SER A 36 -6.08 -41.19 38.65
CA SER A 36 -6.03 -41.99 39.88
C SER A 36 -4.70 -41.72 40.60
N ARG A 37 -4.72 -41.61 41.93
CA ARG A 37 -3.48 -41.49 42.74
C ARG A 37 -2.47 -42.60 42.41
N ARG A 38 -2.96 -43.77 41.96
CA ARG A 38 -2.13 -44.88 41.48
C ARG A 38 -1.42 -44.55 40.17
N ASP A 39 -2.10 -43.93 39.22
CA ASP A 39 -1.54 -43.60 37.90
C ASP A 39 -0.54 -42.43 38.00
N PHE A 40 -0.84 -41.45 38.86
CA PHE A 40 0.11 -40.37 39.17
C PHE A 40 1.36 -40.92 39.87
N GLY A 41 1.18 -41.86 40.80
CA GLY A 41 2.29 -42.58 41.43
C GLY A 41 3.14 -43.33 40.40
N PHE A 42 2.52 -44.08 39.50
CA PHE A 42 3.22 -44.83 38.46
C PHE A 42 4.01 -43.90 37.52
N CYS A 43 3.41 -42.78 37.13
CA CYS A 43 4.05 -41.79 36.28
C CYS A 43 5.23 -41.11 36.99
N LEU A 44 5.09 -40.75 38.27
CA LEU A 44 6.20 -40.18 39.05
C LEU A 44 7.34 -41.19 39.23
N THR A 45 7.02 -42.45 39.48
CA THR A 45 8.04 -43.51 39.61
C THR A 45 8.76 -43.78 38.29
N ALA A 46 8.04 -43.79 37.16
CA ALA A 46 8.64 -43.94 35.85
C ALA A 46 9.55 -42.74 35.51
N LEU A 47 9.12 -41.53 35.83
CA LEU A 47 9.89 -40.31 35.61
C LEU A 47 11.13 -40.26 36.51
N PHE A 48 11.01 -40.69 37.77
CA PHE A 48 12.12 -40.80 38.70
C PHE A 48 13.15 -41.85 38.25
N LEU A 49 12.71 -43.02 37.79
CA LEU A 49 13.59 -44.06 37.23
C LEU A 49 14.27 -43.60 35.94
N PHE A 50 13.55 -42.85 35.09
CA PHE A 50 14.13 -42.24 33.89
C PHE A 50 15.19 -41.18 34.22
N CYS A 51 14.92 -40.32 35.22
CA CYS A 51 15.88 -39.33 35.70
C CYS A 51 17.10 -39.98 36.36
N LEU A 52 16.92 -41.01 37.20
CA LEU A 52 18.01 -41.79 37.78
C LEU A 52 18.83 -42.51 36.71
N GLY A 53 18.17 -43.11 35.71
CA GLY A 53 18.82 -43.70 34.55
C GLY A 53 19.63 -42.68 33.76
N SER A 54 19.11 -41.46 33.58
CA SER A 54 19.80 -40.36 32.90
C SER A 54 21.01 -39.84 33.68
N ILE A 55 20.93 -39.80 35.02
CA ILE A 55 22.04 -39.41 35.90
C ILE A 55 23.14 -40.48 35.87
N PHE A 56 22.79 -41.77 35.96
CA PHE A 56 23.74 -42.88 35.78
C PHE A 56 24.37 -42.88 34.38
N TRP A 57 23.61 -42.46 33.36
CA TRP A 57 24.10 -42.26 31.99
C TRP A 57 25.11 -41.12 31.86
N GLN A 58 24.91 -40.00 32.56
CA GLN A 58 25.85 -38.88 32.58
C GLN A 58 27.12 -39.19 33.37
N LEU A 59 27.04 -40.02 34.41
CA LEU A 59 28.20 -40.43 35.21
C LEU A 59 29.11 -41.45 34.49
N ASN A 60 28.59 -42.24 33.55
CA ASN A 60 29.34 -43.24 32.79
C ASN A 60 29.95 -42.73 31.45
N GLY A 61 30.05 -41.40 31.27
CA GLY A 61 30.84 -40.83 30.17
C GLY A 61 30.18 -40.83 28.78
N GLY A 62 28.86 -41.00 28.69
CA GLY A 62 28.11 -40.78 27.45
C GLY A 62 27.21 -41.94 27.01
N PRO A 63 26.51 -41.79 25.87
CA PRO A 63 25.51 -42.75 25.41
C PRO A 63 26.13 -44.09 24.98
N PRO A 64 25.45 -45.23 25.23
CA PRO A 64 25.92 -46.56 24.85
C PRO A 64 26.12 -46.69 23.32
N ASN A 65 27.08 -47.52 22.90
CA ASN A 65 27.49 -47.68 21.50
C ASN A 65 26.33 -47.99 20.53
N ILE A 66 25.24 -48.59 21.01
CA ILE A 66 24.03 -48.85 20.22
C ILE A 66 23.36 -47.54 19.76
N LEU A 67 23.32 -46.52 20.61
CA LEU A 67 22.74 -45.21 20.27
C LEU A 67 23.69 -44.34 19.45
N GLN A 68 24.99 -44.55 19.60
CA GLN A 68 25.97 -44.01 18.64
C GLN A 68 25.83 -44.66 17.27
N GLY A 69 25.50 -45.95 17.20
CA GLY A 69 25.21 -46.67 15.96
C GLY A 69 23.92 -46.22 15.26
N VAL A 70 22.91 -45.81 16.02
CA VAL A 70 21.66 -45.23 15.48
C VAL A 70 21.92 -43.85 14.83
N ARG A 71 22.90 -43.07 15.34
CA ARG A 71 23.35 -41.79 14.75
C ARG A 71 23.89 -41.95 13.32
N TYR A 72 24.44 -43.11 12.98
CA TYR A 72 24.91 -43.42 11.62
C TYR A 72 23.75 -43.52 10.62
N TYR A 73 22.59 -44.03 11.04
CA TYR A 73 21.41 -44.22 10.18
C TYR A 73 20.52 -42.97 10.07
N PHE A 74 20.54 -42.07 11.05
CA PHE A 74 19.75 -40.83 11.04
C PHE A 74 20.50 -39.58 10.54
N GLY A 75 21.77 -39.74 10.12
CA GLY A 75 22.61 -38.61 9.74
C GLY A 75 23.01 -37.75 10.95
N GLN A 76 24.03 -36.92 10.77
CA GLN A 76 24.46 -35.97 11.79
C GLN A 76 23.34 -34.96 12.08
N SER A 77 22.62 -35.15 13.19
CA SER A 77 21.83 -34.07 13.78
C SER A 77 22.80 -33.00 14.27
N THR A 78 22.74 -31.81 13.66
CA THR A 78 23.48 -30.59 14.03
C THR A 78 22.79 -29.84 15.17
N PHE A 79 22.22 -30.55 16.15
CA PHE A 79 21.51 -29.91 17.27
C PHE A 79 22.41 -29.03 18.17
N THR A 80 23.72 -29.00 17.94
CA THR A 80 24.66 -28.14 18.69
C THR A 80 25.40 -27.08 17.86
N ASP A 81 25.12 -26.93 16.54
CA ASP A 81 25.84 -25.97 15.67
C ASP A 81 24.95 -25.17 14.70
N ASP A 82 23.64 -25.09 14.94
CA ASP A 82 22.71 -24.32 14.07
C ASP A 82 22.78 -22.79 14.26
N HIS A 83 23.73 -22.29 15.04
CA HIS A 83 24.13 -20.89 14.99
C HIS A 83 25.40 -20.78 14.14
N GLY A 84 25.21 -20.92 12.82
CA GLY A 84 26.07 -20.20 11.88
C GLY A 84 26.25 -18.74 12.33
N PRO A 85 27.26 -18.01 11.84
CA PRO A 85 27.50 -16.63 12.25
C PRO A 85 26.17 -15.87 12.26
N ILE A 86 25.84 -15.20 13.37
CA ILE A 86 24.57 -14.47 13.56
C ILE A 86 24.24 -13.84 12.22
N ALA A 87 23.21 -14.37 11.53
CA ALA A 87 22.79 -13.81 10.27
C ALA A 87 22.65 -12.32 10.56
N PRO A 88 23.36 -11.44 9.83
CA PRO A 88 23.32 -10.01 10.12
C PRO A 88 21.84 -9.66 10.24
N ASN A 89 21.45 -8.97 11.31
CA ASN A 89 20.08 -8.53 11.54
C ASN A 89 19.67 -7.59 10.39
N VAL A 90 19.40 -8.16 9.22
CA VAL A 90 18.70 -7.53 8.12
C VAL A 90 17.30 -7.40 8.69
N LEU A 91 16.95 -6.19 9.13
CA LEU A 91 15.54 -5.84 9.30
C LEU A 91 14.82 -6.34 8.01
N PRO A 92 13.77 -7.18 8.09
CA PRO A 92 13.33 -8.04 6.99
C PRO A 92 12.56 -7.30 5.87
N PHE A 93 12.96 -6.06 5.56
CA PHE A 93 12.26 -5.15 4.65
C PHE A 93 13.26 -4.32 3.83
N PRO A 94 12.96 -4.01 2.56
CA PRO A 94 13.84 -3.20 1.71
C PRO A 94 14.13 -1.81 2.28
N ARG A 95 15.40 -1.37 2.27
CA ARG A 95 15.85 -0.08 2.82
C ARG A 95 16.09 1.03 1.79
N LYS A 96 15.99 0.69 0.49
CA LYS A 96 16.18 1.60 -0.65
C LYS A 96 14.89 1.62 -1.46
N VAL A 97 14.14 2.71 -1.38
CA VAL A 97 12.82 2.81 -2.04
C VAL A 97 12.82 3.94 -3.05
N VAL A 98 12.36 3.66 -4.25
CA VAL A 98 12.11 4.68 -5.28
C VAL A 98 10.62 4.79 -5.55
N TYR A 99 10.10 6.01 -5.40
CA TYR A 99 8.75 6.39 -5.80
C TYR A 99 8.81 7.34 -7.01
N ASN A 100 8.83 6.74 -8.20
CA ASN A 100 8.79 7.45 -9.50
C ASN A 100 7.37 7.96 -9.81
N ARG A 101 6.91 8.88 -8.97
CA ARG A 101 5.52 9.33 -8.85
C ARG A 101 4.88 9.78 -10.16
N VAL A 102 3.73 9.21 -10.50
CA VAL A 102 2.91 9.63 -11.64
C VAL A 102 2.19 10.95 -11.33
N GLY A 103 2.18 11.87 -12.30
CA GLY A 103 1.46 13.13 -12.19
C GLY A 103 -0.03 12.94 -11.96
N LYS A 104 -0.62 13.78 -11.10
CA LYS A 104 -2.08 13.84 -10.80
C LYS A 104 -2.67 12.57 -10.15
N CYS A 105 -1.83 11.69 -9.62
CA CYS A 105 -2.20 10.51 -8.82
C CYS A 105 -2.05 10.74 -7.31
N GLY A 106 -2.35 11.95 -6.81
CA GLY A 106 -2.24 12.27 -5.38
C GLY A 106 -0.80 12.46 -4.87
N SER A 107 0.18 12.55 -5.76
CA SER A 107 1.59 12.54 -5.39
C SER A 107 2.01 13.63 -4.40
N ARG A 108 1.48 14.86 -4.51
CA ARG A 108 1.78 15.95 -3.57
C ARG A 108 1.26 15.65 -2.17
N THR A 109 0.08 15.06 -2.05
CA THR A 109 -0.50 14.57 -0.79
C THR A 109 0.40 13.52 -0.14
N ILE A 110 0.86 12.55 -0.93
CA ILE A 110 1.78 11.50 -0.46
C ILE A 110 3.13 12.07 -0.03
N VAL A 111 3.70 13.02 -0.76
CA VAL A 111 4.98 13.64 -0.38
C VAL A 111 4.88 14.39 0.95
N LEU A 112 3.75 15.05 1.23
CA LEU A 112 3.53 15.70 2.52
C LEU A 112 3.47 14.67 3.65
N LEU A 113 2.84 13.51 3.41
CA LEU A 113 2.80 12.41 4.36
C LEU A 113 4.19 11.82 4.60
N LEU A 114 4.95 11.61 3.53
CA LEU A 114 6.32 11.11 3.59
C LEU A 114 7.25 12.04 4.36
N ARG A 115 7.06 13.36 4.29
CA ARG A 115 7.84 14.32 5.09
C ARG A 115 7.61 14.14 6.59
N ILE A 116 6.35 13.97 7.00
CA ILE A 116 5.99 13.72 8.41
C ILE A 116 6.56 12.36 8.86
N LEU A 117 6.44 11.34 8.01
CA LEU A 117 6.99 10.00 8.29
C LEU A 117 8.52 10.00 8.36
N ALA A 118 9.21 10.77 7.51
CA ALA A 118 10.67 10.86 7.51
C ALA A 118 11.19 11.47 8.81
N ASP A 119 10.52 12.52 9.30
CA ASP A 119 10.83 13.12 10.60
C ASP A 119 10.56 12.14 11.75
N ARG A 120 9.44 11.40 11.70
CA ARG A 120 9.08 10.44 12.75
C ARG A 120 10.00 9.21 12.80
N HIS A 121 10.34 8.66 11.64
CA HIS A 121 11.03 7.36 11.53
C HIS A 121 12.52 7.51 11.16
N GLN A 122 13.02 8.74 11.04
CA GLN A 122 14.43 9.08 10.84
C GLN A 122 15.06 8.40 9.61
N PHE A 123 14.35 8.43 8.47
CA PHE A 123 14.87 7.99 7.18
C PHE A 123 15.14 9.18 6.25
N THR A 124 16.03 8.99 5.28
CA THR A 124 16.39 10.04 4.31
C THR A 124 15.30 10.14 3.24
N LEU A 125 14.52 11.23 3.23
CA LEU A 125 13.59 11.55 2.16
C LEU A 125 14.23 12.53 1.16
N VAL A 126 14.44 12.08 -0.08
CA VAL A 126 14.91 12.96 -1.16
C VAL A 126 13.78 13.15 -2.17
N SER A 127 13.25 14.37 -2.24
CA SER A 127 12.23 14.74 -3.24
C SER A 127 12.82 15.69 -4.26
N SER A 128 12.90 15.26 -5.52
CA SER A 128 13.28 16.14 -6.62
C SER A 128 12.17 17.14 -6.94
N ASP A 129 12.57 18.37 -7.21
CA ASP A 129 11.78 19.50 -7.71
C ASP A 129 11.56 19.45 -9.23
N ILE A 130 12.40 18.69 -9.94
CA ILE A 130 12.27 18.45 -11.39
C ILE A 130 11.00 17.65 -11.67
N HIS A 131 10.03 18.31 -12.29
CA HIS A 131 8.71 17.76 -12.61
C HIS A 131 8.43 17.69 -14.12
N ASN A 132 9.09 18.51 -14.93
CA ASN A 132 8.87 18.64 -16.37
C ASN A 132 9.77 17.73 -17.23
N LYS A 133 10.83 17.16 -16.65
CA LYS A 133 11.77 16.27 -17.34
C LYS A 133 11.67 14.83 -16.83
N THR A 134 10.71 14.10 -17.40
CA THR A 134 10.44 12.68 -17.07
C THR A 134 11.25 11.70 -17.93
N ARG A 135 11.62 12.12 -19.14
CA ARG A 135 12.44 11.37 -20.10
C ARG A 135 13.89 11.81 -20.00
N LEU A 136 14.80 10.85 -19.88
CA LEU A 136 16.21 11.09 -19.64
C LEU A 136 17.07 10.43 -20.71
N THR A 137 18.16 11.09 -21.10
CA THR A 137 19.19 10.47 -21.95
C THR A 137 19.92 9.36 -21.19
N LYS A 138 20.61 8.45 -21.89
CA LYS A 138 21.36 7.35 -21.25
C LYS A 138 22.39 7.87 -20.22
N HIS A 139 23.04 8.98 -20.52
CA HIS A 139 23.99 9.62 -19.62
C HIS A 139 23.30 10.17 -18.37
N GLU A 140 22.20 10.90 -18.55
CA GLU A 140 21.40 11.44 -17.44
C GLU A 140 20.82 10.36 -16.54
N GLN A 141 20.38 9.24 -17.14
CA GLN A 141 19.94 8.06 -16.38
C GLN A 141 21.08 7.56 -15.48
N GLY A 142 22.26 7.31 -16.06
CA GLY A 142 23.43 6.82 -15.31
C GLY A 142 23.86 7.77 -14.18
N THR A 143 23.87 9.08 -14.43
CA THR A 143 24.17 10.09 -13.42
C THR A 143 23.11 10.10 -12.31
N LEU A 144 21.82 10.09 -12.67
CA LEU A 144 20.75 10.06 -11.69
C LEU A 144 20.79 8.81 -10.81
N MET A 145 20.99 7.63 -11.40
CA MET A 145 21.03 6.37 -10.64
C MET A 145 22.24 6.29 -9.71
N ARG A 146 23.40 6.83 -10.11
CA ARG A 146 24.56 6.97 -9.21
C ARG A 146 24.25 7.90 -8.04
N ASN A 147 23.71 9.08 -8.31
CA ASN A 147 23.32 10.02 -7.26
C ASN A 147 22.29 9.41 -6.29
N ILE A 148 21.34 8.60 -6.78
CA ILE A 148 20.38 7.89 -5.92
C ILE A 148 21.08 6.83 -5.06
N SER A 149 22.09 6.15 -5.60
CA SER A 149 22.82 5.08 -4.91
C SER A 149 23.73 5.60 -3.79
N GLU A 150 24.12 6.88 -3.86
CA GLU A 150 24.94 7.55 -2.84
C GLU A 150 24.10 8.07 -1.66
N ILE A 151 22.76 7.99 -1.71
CA ILE A 151 21.89 8.48 -0.64
C ILE A 151 22.05 7.60 0.62
N PRO A 152 22.24 8.20 1.82
CA PRO A 152 22.32 7.46 3.07
C PRO A 152 21.06 6.63 3.37
N GLN A 153 21.25 5.33 3.63
CA GLN A 153 20.16 4.39 3.90
C GLN A 153 19.72 4.37 5.38
N PRO A 154 18.44 4.13 5.69
CA PRO A 154 17.34 3.88 4.75
C PRO A 154 16.89 5.17 4.05
N PHE A 155 16.52 5.07 2.78
CA PHE A 155 16.04 6.23 2.01
C PHE A 155 14.81 5.94 1.17
N LEU A 156 14.04 7.00 0.94
CA LEU A 156 12.98 7.05 -0.05
C LEU A 156 13.24 8.21 -1.01
N TYR A 157 13.50 7.88 -2.27
CA TYR A 157 13.70 8.86 -3.34
C TYR A 157 12.39 9.04 -4.12
N THR A 158 11.98 10.28 -4.38
CA THR A 158 10.77 10.57 -5.16
C THR A 158 10.98 11.65 -6.22
N ARG A 159 10.52 11.35 -7.44
CA ARG A 159 10.60 12.24 -8.60
C ARG A 159 9.55 11.89 -9.65
N HIS A 160 9.11 12.87 -10.44
CA HIS A 160 8.39 12.62 -11.68
C HIS A 160 9.38 12.16 -12.77
N VAL A 161 9.56 10.85 -12.91
CA VAL A 161 10.49 10.25 -13.88
C VAL A 161 9.95 8.92 -14.36
N HIS A 162 10.16 8.55 -15.62
CA HIS A 162 9.82 7.20 -16.07
C HIS A 162 10.79 6.18 -15.48
N PHE A 163 10.33 4.94 -15.31
CA PHE A 163 11.07 3.84 -14.73
C PHE A 163 12.53 3.76 -15.23
N LEU A 164 13.45 3.61 -14.28
CA LEU A 164 14.89 3.48 -14.50
C LEU A 164 15.31 2.06 -14.12
N ASN A 165 15.90 1.35 -15.06
CA ASN A 165 16.41 0.00 -14.80
C ASN A 165 17.86 0.10 -14.27
N PHE A 166 18.03 -0.01 -12.96
CA PHE A 166 19.34 0.07 -12.27
C PHE A 166 20.22 -1.12 -12.64
N SER A 167 19.62 -2.31 -12.73
CA SER A 167 20.27 -3.56 -13.12
C SER A 167 20.99 -3.46 -14.48
N ARG A 168 20.42 -2.74 -15.46
CA ARG A 168 21.04 -2.51 -16.78
C ARG A 168 22.35 -1.73 -16.70
N PHE A 169 22.55 -0.95 -15.64
CA PHE A 169 23.77 -0.17 -15.39
C PHE A 169 24.69 -0.82 -14.36
N ARG A 170 24.38 -2.07 -13.94
CA ARG A 170 25.12 -2.81 -12.91
C ARG A 170 25.17 -2.07 -11.57
N ILE A 171 24.09 -1.35 -11.26
CA ILE A 171 23.91 -0.64 -9.99
C ILE A 171 22.92 -1.45 -9.17
N ASP A 172 23.18 -1.53 -7.86
CA ASP A 172 22.33 -2.24 -6.90
C ASP A 172 20.91 -1.64 -6.86
N GLU A 173 19.91 -2.46 -7.11
CA GLU A 173 18.56 -2.02 -7.45
C GLU A 173 17.74 -1.66 -6.19
N PRO A 174 17.12 -0.47 -6.14
CA PRO A 174 16.12 -0.16 -5.12
C PRO A 174 14.78 -0.82 -5.47
N VAL A 175 13.93 -1.05 -4.47
CA VAL A 175 12.54 -1.46 -4.74
C VAL A 175 11.72 -0.26 -5.20
N TYR A 176 10.86 -0.46 -6.18
CA TYR A 176 9.94 0.57 -6.62
C TYR A 176 8.59 0.47 -5.92
N ILE A 177 7.98 1.62 -5.65
CA ILE A 177 6.56 1.72 -5.30
C ILE A 177 5.91 2.75 -6.19
N ASN A 178 4.60 2.63 -6.42
CA ASN A 178 3.85 3.67 -7.10
C ASN A 178 2.38 3.69 -6.67
N ILE A 179 1.71 4.80 -6.97
CA ILE A 179 0.27 4.96 -6.79
C ILE A 179 -0.27 5.58 -8.08
N ILE A 180 -1.18 4.86 -8.72
CA ILE A 180 -1.86 5.31 -9.94
C ILE A 180 -3.29 5.69 -9.63
N ARG A 181 -4.00 6.21 -10.62
CA ARG A 181 -5.37 6.69 -10.51
C ARG A 181 -6.11 6.26 -11.77
N ASP A 182 -7.44 6.14 -11.67
CA ASP A 182 -8.30 5.97 -12.84
C ASP A 182 -7.88 6.91 -14.00
N PRO A 183 -7.64 6.38 -15.22
CA PRO A 183 -7.06 7.12 -16.34
C PRO A 183 -7.80 8.42 -16.68
N ILE A 184 -9.14 8.37 -16.75
CA ILE A 184 -9.97 9.54 -17.09
C ILE A 184 -9.92 10.55 -15.94
N ASN A 185 -10.11 10.12 -14.69
CA ASN A 185 -10.05 11.01 -13.54
C ASN A 185 -8.68 11.69 -13.39
N ARG A 186 -7.59 10.99 -13.72
CA ARG A 186 -6.24 11.54 -13.78
C ARG A 186 -6.14 12.60 -14.88
N PHE A 187 -6.63 12.31 -16.08
CA PHE A 187 -6.67 13.24 -17.20
C PHE A 187 -7.46 14.50 -16.87
N LEU A 188 -8.69 14.37 -16.37
CA LEU A 188 -9.53 15.51 -15.98
C LEU A 188 -8.85 16.36 -14.90
N SER A 189 -8.28 15.71 -13.89
CA SER A 189 -7.48 16.38 -12.86
C SER A 189 -6.32 17.20 -13.48
N ASN A 190 -5.63 16.66 -14.48
CA ASN A 190 -4.57 17.38 -15.20
C ASN A 190 -5.12 18.56 -16.02
N TYR A 191 -6.19 18.32 -16.78
CA TYR A 191 -6.82 19.29 -17.67
C TYR A 191 -7.21 20.56 -16.91
N PHE A 192 -7.94 20.41 -15.80
CA PHE A 192 -8.38 21.53 -14.98
C PHE A 192 -7.23 22.12 -14.15
N PHE A 193 -6.25 21.32 -13.73
CA PHE A 193 -5.08 21.85 -13.02
C PHE A 193 -4.26 22.79 -13.90
N ARG A 194 -4.08 22.42 -15.17
CA ARG A 194 -3.42 23.27 -16.18
C ARG A 194 -4.19 24.56 -16.49
N ARG A 195 -5.43 24.71 -16.05
CA ARG A 195 -6.25 25.91 -16.29
C ARG A 195 -6.47 26.75 -15.04
N PHE A 196 -6.73 26.09 -13.91
CA PHE A 196 -7.22 26.70 -12.69
C PHE A 196 -6.40 26.39 -11.43
N GLY A 197 -5.41 25.49 -11.51
CA GLY A 197 -4.53 25.19 -10.37
C GLY A 197 -5.18 24.36 -9.26
N ASP A 198 -4.70 24.57 -8.03
CA ASP A 198 -5.20 23.94 -6.80
C ASP A 198 -5.53 25.00 -5.73
N TRP A 199 -6.07 24.55 -4.60
CA TRP A 199 -6.55 25.43 -3.52
C TRP A 199 -5.46 26.18 -2.75
N ARG A 200 -4.16 25.92 -2.97
CA ARG A 200 -3.09 26.71 -2.32
C ARG A 200 -2.93 28.10 -2.91
N GLY A 201 -3.57 28.39 -4.04
CA GLY A 201 -3.38 29.67 -4.73
C GLY A 201 -1.94 29.85 -5.24
N GLU A 202 -1.15 28.79 -5.32
CA GLU A 202 0.20 28.86 -5.87
C GLU A 202 0.10 28.85 -7.39
N GLU A 203 0.45 30.02 -7.93
CA GLU A 203 0.71 30.39 -9.32
C GLU A 203 -0.50 30.84 -10.15
N ASN A 204 -0.43 32.13 -10.51
CA ASN A 204 -1.05 32.67 -11.71
C ASN A 204 -0.83 31.69 -12.86
N HIS A 205 -1.87 31.37 -13.62
CA HIS A 205 -1.79 30.46 -14.76
C HIS A 205 -0.65 30.81 -15.74
N LEU A 206 -0.19 32.08 -15.77
CA LEU A 206 0.97 32.55 -16.52
C LEU A 206 2.30 31.88 -16.12
N VAL A 207 2.47 31.50 -14.85
CA VAL A 207 3.68 30.79 -14.37
C VAL A 207 3.53 29.29 -14.62
N ARG A 208 2.36 28.74 -14.28
CA ARG A 208 2.08 27.30 -14.34
C ARG A 208 1.94 26.77 -15.78
N THR A 209 1.36 27.56 -16.66
CA THR A 209 1.15 27.27 -18.09
C THR A 209 1.41 28.53 -18.91
N PRO A 210 2.70 28.92 -19.06
CA PRO A 210 3.07 30.10 -19.82
C PRO A 210 2.54 30.01 -21.26
N GLY A 211 1.94 31.09 -21.76
CA GLY A 211 1.43 31.19 -23.13
C GLY A 211 0.04 30.59 -23.40
N MET A 212 -0.64 30.04 -22.39
CA MET A 212 -2.04 29.60 -22.54
C MET A 212 -2.96 30.79 -22.74
N LYS A 213 -3.67 30.83 -23.87
CA LYS A 213 -4.67 31.87 -24.17
C LYS A 213 -5.94 31.67 -23.34
N ASP A 214 -6.73 32.72 -23.15
CA ASP A 214 -8.01 32.60 -22.42
C ASP A 214 -8.99 31.65 -23.12
N GLU A 215 -9.03 31.64 -24.45
CA GLU A 215 -9.82 30.66 -25.23
C GLU A 215 -9.42 29.21 -24.91
N GLU A 216 -8.13 28.91 -24.81
CA GLU A 216 -7.64 27.58 -24.40
C GLU A 216 -7.98 27.31 -22.93
N ARG A 217 -7.81 28.32 -22.07
CA ARG A 217 -8.04 28.22 -20.62
C ARG A 217 -9.49 27.89 -20.27
N TYR A 218 -10.43 28.47 -20.99
CA TYR A 218 -11.88 28.30 -20.77
C TYR A 218 -12.54 27.39 -21.81
N LEU A 219 -11.75 26.73 -22.67
CA LEU A 219 -12.24 25.71 -23.60
C LEU A 219 -13.11 24.69 -22.86
N ASP A 220 -14.31 24.44 -23.39
CA ASP A 220 -15.18 23.42 -22.83
C ASP A 220 -14.56 22.03 -23.00
N ILE A 221 -14.64 21.21 -21.96
CA ILE A 221 -14.00 19.90 -21.96
C ILE A 221 -14.64 18.95 -22.99
N ASN A 222 -15.94 19.09 -23.25
CA ASN A 222 -16.61 18.26 -24.25
C ASN A 222 -16.16 18.64 -25.64
N THR A 223 -16.11 19.94 -25.95
CA THR A 223 -15.54 20.45 -27.21
C THR A 223 -14.12 19.92 -27.41
N CYS A 224 -13.26 20.01 -26.39
CA CYS A 224 -11.90 19.49 -26.48
C CYS A 224 -11.84 18.00 -26.86
N ILE A 225 -12.70 17.18 -26.26
CA ILE A 225 -12.73 15.73 -26.48
C ILE A 225 -13.34 15.40 -27.84
N LEU A 226 -14.56 15.89 -28.12
CA LEU A 226 -15.35 15.54 -29.29
C LEU A 226 -14.72 16.07 -30.57
N GLU A 227 -14.14 17.27 -30.54
CA GLU A 227 -13.44 17.87 -31.69
C GLU A 227 -11.96 17.46 -31.77
N ASN A 228 -11.53 16.50 -30.94
CA ASN A 228 -10.22 15.86 -31.03
C ASN A 228 -9.02 16.82 -30.87
N TYR A 229 -9.14 17.82 -29.99
CA TYR A 229 -8.05 18.74 -29.68
C TYR A 229 -6.80 17.97 -29.22
N PRO A 230 -5.57 18.39 -29.57
CA PRO A 230 -4.35 17.62 -29.33
C PRO A 230 -4.11 17.21 -27.87
N GLU A 231 -4.58 17.97 -26.87
CA GLU A 231 -4.44 17.60 -25.46
C GLU A 231 -5.49 16.58 -24.96
N CYS A 232 -6.58 16.44 -25.70
CA CYS A 232 -7.69 15.51 -25.43
C CYS A 232 -7.65 14.28 -26.37
N SER A 233 -6.53 14.07 -27.07
CA SER A 233 -6.34 12.99 -28.04
C SER A 233 -4.97 12.32 -27.92
N ASN A 234 -4.84 11.15 -28.53
CA ASN A 234 -3.57 10.43 -28.54
C ASN A 234 -2.54 11.16 -29.44
N PRO A 235 -1.25 11.17 -29.04
CA PRO A 235 -0.67 10.41 -27.93
C PRO A 235 -0.66 11.12 -26.57
N ARG A 236 -1.25 12.32 -26.44
CA ARG A 236 -1.15 13.08 -25.18
C ARG A 236 -1.97 12.50 -24.02
N LEU A 237 -2.98 11.69 -24.32
CA LEU A 237 -3.73 10.94 -23.31
C LEU A 237 -2.92 9.81 -22.68
N PHE A 238 -1.96 9.24 -23.42
CA PHE A 238 -1.07 8.15 -22.98
C PHE A 238 -0.02 8.67 -21.99
N TYR A 239 -0.20 8.33 -20.72
CA TYR A 239 0.50 8.97 -19.62
C TYR A 239 0.91 8.04 -18.49
N ILE A 240 0.08 7.09 -18.04
CA ILE A 240 0.47 6.22 -16.91
C ILE A 240 1.45 5.16 -17.39
N ILE A 241 1.13 4.47 -18.50
CA ILE A 241 1.97 3.39 -19.04
C ILE A 241 3.43 3.83 -19.28
N PRO A 242 3.74 5.00 -19.90
CA PRO A 242 5.11 5.46 -20.05
C PRO A 242 5.94 5.52 -18.76
N TYR A 243 5.32 5.83 -17.62
CA TYR A 243 6.03 5.85 -16.32
C TYR A 243 6.53 4.47 -15.90
N PHE A 244 5.81 3.41 -16.27
CA PHE A 244 6.16 2.03 -15.93
C PHE A 244 6.95 1.33 -17.03
N CYS A 245 6.61 1.58 -18.30
CA CYS A 245 7.35 1.07 -19.47
C CYS A 245 8.80 1.57 -19.45
N GLY A 246 9.02 2.82 -19.05
CA GLY A 246 10.35 3.37 -18.77
C GLY A 246 10.88 4.31 -19.84
N GLN A 247 12.20 4.30 -20.01
CA GLN A 247 12.93 5.27 -20.85
C GLN A 247 13.06 4.86 -22.33
N HIS A 248 12.52 3.70 -22.73
CA HIS A 248 12.64 3.21 -24.10
C HIS A 248 11.83 4.08 -25.08
N PRO A 249 12.32 4.36 -26.31
CA PRO A 249 11.58 5.16 -27.29
C PRO A 249 10.20 4.59 -27.65
N GLN A 250 10.04 3.26 -27.68
CA GLN A 250 8.73 2.63 -27.94
C GLN A 250 7.70 2.87 -26.82
N CYS A 251 8.13 3.30 -25.63
CA CYS A 251 7.21 3.70 -24.55
C CYS A 251 6.55 5.07 -24.76
N ARG A 252 6.83 5.77 -25.87
CA ARG A 252 6.34 7.13 -26.11
C ARG A 252 4.93 7.16 -26.68
N GLU A 253 4.55 6.11 -27.37
CA GLU A 253 3.28 6.01 -28.10
C GLU A 253 2.47 4.81 -27.57
N PRO A 254 1.12 4.89 -27.60
CA PRO A 254 0.28 3.76 -27.24
C PRO A 254 0.56 2.57 -28.17
N SER A 255 0.95 1.44 -27.58
CA SER A 255 1.18 0.19 -28.30
C SER A 255 1.07 -0.99 -27.35
N GLU A 256 0.73 -2.16 -27.89
CA GLU A 256 0.74 -3.41 -27.15
C GLU A 256 2.11 -3.69 -26.51
N TRP A 257 3.20 -3.43 -27.25
CA TRP A 257 4.56 -3.57 -26.72
C TRP A 257 4.79 -2.70 -25.46
N ALA A 258 4.36 -1.43 -25.49
CA ALA A 258 4.55 -0.53 -24.34
C ALA A 258 3.71 -0.96 -23.13
N LEU A 259 2.49 -1.45 -23.38
CA LEU A 259 1.61 -2.03 -22.36
C LEU A 259 2.26 -3.25 -21.69
N GLU A 260 2.66 -4.24 -22.48
CA GLU A 260 3.25 -5.48 -21.97
C GLU A 260 4.58 -5.22 -21.27
N LYS A 261 5.40 -4.31 -21.81
CA LYS A 261 6.65 -3.92 -21.14
C LYS A 261 6.39 -3.22 -19.80
N ALA A 262 5.36 -2.39 -19.70
CA ALA A 262 4.96 -1.79 -18.44
C ALA A 262 4.49 -2.83 -17.42
N LYS A 263 3.65 -3.79 -17.82
CA LYS A 263 3.20 -4.90 -16.96
C LYS A 263 4.39 -5.73 -16.45
N GLN A 264 5.30 -6.08 -17.36
CA GLN A 264 6.52 -6.81 -17.02
C GLN A 264 7.33 -6.05 -15.96
N ASN A 265 7.60 -4.76 -16.18
CA ASN A 265 8.39 -3.98 -15.23
C ASN A 265 7.70 -3.88 -13.86
N VAL A 266 6.37 -3.80 -13.81
CA VAL A 266 5.60 -3.84 -12.55
C VAL A 266 5.86 -5.16 -11.80
N LEU A 267 5.77 -6.29 -12.49
CA LEU A 267 5.96 -7.61 -11.86
C LEU A 267 7.41 -7.84 -11.40
N GLU A 268 8.39 -7.33 -12.14
CA GLU A 268 9.81 -7.57 -11.87
C GLU A 268 10.38 -6.61 -10.82
N HIS A 269 9.96 -5.35 -10.81
CA HIS A 269 10.69 -4.28 -10.09
C HIS A 269 9.87 -3.55 -9.02
N TYR A 270 8.53 -3.64 -9.04
CA TYR A 270 7.68 -2.88 -8.12
C TYR A 270 7.22 -3.77 -6.96
N LEU A 271 7.53 -3.34 -5.74
CA LEU A 271 7.03 -3.94 -4.51
C LEU A 271 5.51 -3.78 -4.39
N LEU A 272 4.98 -2.60 -4.77
CA LEU A 272 3.56 -2.31 -4.74
C LEU A 272 3.22 -1.20 -5.75
N VAL A 273 2.15 -1.41 -6.52
CA VAL A 273 1.47 -0.36 -7.29
C VAL A 273 0.03 -0.26 -6.80
N GLY A 274 -0.27 0.77 -6.02
CA GLY A 274 -1.61 1.00 -5.47
C GLY A 274 -2.49 1.86 -6.37
N VAL A 275 -3.79 1.90 -6.06
CA VAL A 275 -4.76 2.81 -6.71
C VAL A 275 -5.22 3.89 -5.75
N LEU A 276 -5.30 5.13 -6.23
CA LEU A 276 -5.61 6.31 -5.43
C LEU A 276 -7.03 6.25 -4.86
N GLU A 277 -7.95 5.58 -5.57
CA GLU A 277 -9.34 5.38 -5.14
C GLU A 277 -9.45 4.58 -3.83
N GLU A 278 -8.44 3.77 -3.50
CA GLU A 278 -8.35 2.95 -2.28
C GLU A 278 -7.12 3.32 -1.44
N LEU A 279 -6.81 4.62 -1.34
CA LEU A 279 -5.57 5.09 -0.73
C LEU A 279 -5.34 4.59 0.71
N GLU A 280 -6.38 4.48 1.54
CA GLU A 280 -6.22 3.94 2.90
C GLU A 280 -5.66 2.51 2.90
N ASP A 281 -6.17 1.66 2.00
CA ASP A 281 -5.69 0.27 1.87
C ASP A 281 -4.27 0.23 1.31
N VAL A 282 -3.93 1.14 0.39
CA VAL A 282 -2.56 1.30 -0.12
C VAL A 282 -1.59 1.67 1.00
N LEU A 283 -1.95 2.66 1.83
CA LEU A 283 -1.13 3.08 2.97
C LEU A 283 -0.96 1.96 3.99
N LEU A 284 -2.04 1.21 4.29
CA LEU A 284 -1.97 0.06 5.17
C LEU A 284 -1.07 -1.05 4.64
N LEU A 285 -1.12 -1.33 3.33
CA LEU A 285 -0.21 -2.29 2.71
C LEU A 285 1.25 -1.82 2.76
N LEU A 286 1.50 -0.54 2.50
CA LEU A 286 2.85 0.04 2.62
C LEU A 286 3.37 -0.05 4.06
N GLU A 287 2.53 0.17 5.07
CA GLU A 287 2.89 -0.04 6.48
C GLU A 287 3.30 -1.49 6.76
N ARG A 288 2.63 -2.49 6.16
CA ARG A 288 2.99 -3.90 6.33
C ARG A 288 4.24 -4.31 5.56
N LEU A 289 4.44 -3.77 4.37
CA LEU A 289 5.54 -4.12 3.47
C LEU A 289 6.83 -3.35 3.77
N LEU A 290 6.71 -2.15 4.35
CA LEU A 290 7.79 -1.20 4.61
C LEU A 290 7.56 -0.48 5.96
N PRO A 291 7.47 -1.21 7.09
CA PRO A 291 7.09 -0.63 8.39
C PRO A 291 8.04 0.47 8.87
N HIS A 292 9.33 0.37 8.57
CA HIS A 292 10.32 1.39 8.95
C HIS A 292 10.18 2.72 8.17
N PHE A 293 9.40 2.74 7.09
CA PHE A 293 9.03 3.96 6.37
C PHE A 293 7.61 4.43 6.70
N PHE A 294 6.68 3.50 6.91
CA PHE A 294 5.23 3.77 6.91
C PHE A 294 4.50 3.37 8.21
N ALA A 295 5.20 3.02 9.29
CA ALA A 295 4.55 2.77 10.57
C ALA A 295 3.67 3.96 11.00
N ASP A 296 2.47 3.66 11.51
CA ASP A 296 1.48 4.64 11.97
C ASP A 296 0.93 5.58 10.88
N VAL A 297 1.16 5.26 9.60
CA VAL A 297 0.78 6.14 8.47
C VAL A 297 -0.71 6.47 8.42
N LEU A 298 -1.58 5.51 8.77
CA LEU A 298 -3.02 5.74 8.73
C LEU A 298 -3.50 6.73 9.78
N ASN A 299 -2.89 6.72 10.97
CA ASN A 299 -3.25 7.67 12.02
C ASN A 299 -2.84 9.09 11.64
N ILE A 300 -1.66 9.26 11.03
CA ILE A 300 -1.24 10.54 10.46
C ILE A 300 -2.19 10.97 9.33
N TYR A 301 -2.49 10.07 8.38
CA TYR A 301 -3.37 10.36 7.24
C TYR A 301 -4.78 10.78 7.68
N LYS A 302 -5.30 10.20 8.76
CA LYS A 302 -6.64 10.50 9.30
C LYS A 302 -6.66 11.73 10.20
N SER A 303 -5.51 12.28 10.58
CA SER A 303 -5.43 13.42 11.50
C SER A 303 -6.08 14.68 10.90
N PRO A 304 -6.73 15.53 11.72
CA PRO A 304 -7.32 16.79 11.26
C PRO A 304 -6.29 17.73 10.60
N GLU A 305 -5.08 17.79 11.15
CA GLU A 305 -3.99 18.64 10.68
C GLU A 305 -3.56 18.22 9.27
N TYR A 306 -3.38 16.91 9.05
CA TYR A 306 -3.03 16.39 7.74
C TYR A 306 -4.17 16.56 6.73
N LYS A 307 -5.42 16.28 7.12
CA LYS A 307 -6.59 16.47 6.24
C LYS A 307 -6.70 17.92 5.75
N LYS A 308 -6.46 18.90 6.63
CA LYS A 308 -6.46 20.32 6.25
C LYS A 308 -5.43 20.60 5.17
N LEU A 309 -4.22 20.07 5.31
CA LEU A 309 -3.14 20.23 4.33
C LEU A 309 -3.43 19.48 3.01
N GLY A 310 -3.98 18.27 3.11
CA GLY A 310 -4.35 17.43 1.96
C GLY A 310 -5.44 18.08 1.09
N ASN A 311 -6.46 18.69 1.70
CA ASN A 311 -7.55 19.36 1.00
C ASN A 311 -7.06 20.50 0.08
N LEU A 312 -5.95 21.14 0.44
CA LEU A 312 -5.35 22.21 -0.35
C LEU A 312 -4.71 21.71 -1.66
N THR A 313 -4.48 20.39 -1.80
CA THR A 313 -3.85 19.79 -2.99
C THR A 313 -4.83 19.48 -4.12
N GLY A 314 -6.14 19.60 -3.86
CA GLY A 314 -7.19 19.29 -4.81
C GLY A 314 -7.28 20.32 -5.94
N THR A 315 -7.42 19.83 -7.17
CA THR A 315 -7.67 20.69 -8.34
C THR A 315 -9.06 21.30 -8.29
N VAL A 316 -9.13 22.61 -8.54
CA VAL A 316 -10.35 23.42 -8.48
C VAL A 316 -11.10 23.43 -9.80
N ARG A 317 -12.38 23.83 -9.78
CA ARG A 317 -13.25 24.04 -10.96
C ARG A 317 -13.25 22.86 -11.95
N LYS A 318 -13.32 21.64 -11.42
CA LYS A 318 -13.45 20.44 -12.25
C LYS A 318 -14.89 20.30 -12.70
N HIS A 319 -15.07 20.04 -13.99
CA HIS A 319 -16.35 19.69 -14.59
C HIS A 319 -16.31 18.25 -15.10
N THR A 320 -17.42 17.55 -14.95
CA THR A 320 -17.58 16.20 -15.51
C THR A 320 -18.00 16.35 -16.98
N PRO A 321 -17.31 15.69 -17.93
CA PRO A 321 -17.74 15.67 -19.33
C PRO A 321 -19.10 14.97 -19.50
N SER A 322 -19.71 15.16 -20.66
CA SER A 322 -20.88 14.43 -21.13
C SER A 322 -20.58 12.94 -21.26
N LEU A 323 -21.64 12.12 -21.23
CA LEU A 323 -21.49 10.67 -21.36
C LEU A 323 -20.83 10.27 -22.69
N GLU A 324 -21.19 10.96 -23.78
CA GLU A 324 -20.58 10.79 -25.10
C GLU A 324 -19.07 11.07 -25.07
N ALA A 325 -18.67 12.21 -24.49
CA ALA A 325 -17.25 12.55 -24.36
C ALA A 325 -16.49 11.55 -23.46
N LEU A 326 -17.12 11.04 -22.39
CA LEU A 326 -16.54 10.00 -21.56
C LEU A 326 -16.33 8.68 -22.32
N GLN A 327 -17.29 8.27 -23.16
CA GLN A 327 -17.16 7.08 -24.00
C GLN A 327 -16.00 7.21 -25.00
N VAL A 328 -15.89 8.38 -25.65
CA VAL A 328 -14.77 8.69 -26.56
C VAL A 328 -13.43 8.63 -25.84
N LEU A 329 -13.33 9.21 -24.64
CA LEU A 329 -12.11 9.12 -23.83
C LEU A 329 -11.79 7.69 -23.43
N TYR A 330 -12.80 6.91 -23.02
CA TYR A 330 -12.61 5.52 -22.62
C TYR A 330 -12.00 4.69 -23.76
N GLN A 331 -12.55 4.83 -24.97
CA GLN A 331 -12.01 4.18 -26.17
C GLN A 331 -10.57 4.63 -26.48
N ARG A 332 -10.29 5.94 -26.44
CA ARG A 332 -8.93 6.46 -26.69
C ARG A 332 -7.91 6.02 -25.63
N MET A 333 -8.36 5.69 -24.42
CA MET A 333 -7.55 5.27 -23.28
C MET A 333 -7.59 3.77 -23.02
N GLU A 334 -7.99 2.94 -23.99
CA GLU A 334 -8.15 1.50 -23.81
C GLU A 334 -6.91 0.84 -23.16
N TYR A 335 -5.71 1.08 -23.69
CA TYR A 335 -4.48 0.55 -23.10
C TYR A 335 -4.25 1.02 -21.67
N GLU A 336 -4.50 2.30 -21.37
CA GLU A 336 -4.37 2.85 -20.01
C GLU A 336 -5.31 2.14 -19.03
N TYR A 337 -6.54 1.82 -19.46
CA TYR A 337 -7.49 1.06 -18.65
C TYR A 337 -7.08 -0.40 -18.47
N ILE A 338 -6.56 -1.05 -19.52
CA ILE A 338 -6.02 -2.42 -19.40
C ILE A 338 -4.89 -2.45 -18.37
N PHE A 339 -3.97 -1.47 -18.41
CA PHE A 339 -2.89 -1.36 -17.44
C PHE A 339 -3.39 -1.04 -16.03
N TYR A 340 -4.32 -0.08 -15.89
CA TYR A 340 -4.90 0.30 -14.61
C TYR A 340 -5.59 -0.88 -13.93
N ASN A 341 -6.42 -1.63 -14.67
CA ASN A 341 -7.11 -2.81 -14.16
C ASN A 341 -6.11 -3.90 -13.76
N PHE A 342 -5.09 -4.15 -14.58
CA PHE A 342 -4.00 -5.07 -14.23
C PHE A 342 -3.33 -4.70 -12.88
N ALA A 343 -2.93 -3.44 -12.71
CA ALA A 343 -2.28 -2.98 -11.48
C ALA A 343 -3.22 -3.04 -10.28
N ARG A 344 -4.50 -2.67 -10.46
CA ARG A 344 -5.54 -2.77 -9.42
C ARG A 344 -5.76 -4.22 -9.00
N ASP A 345 -5.88 -5.14 -9.94
CA ASP A 345 -6.15 -6.55 -9.66
C ASP A 345 -4.93 -7.19 -8.95
N LEU A 346 -3.70 -6.81 -9.32
CA LEU A 346 -2.48 -7.19 -8.63
C LEU A 346 -2.45 -6.64 -7.19
N PHE A 347 -2.81 -5.36 -7.00
CA PHE A 347 -2.95 -4.74 -5.68
C PHE A 347 -3.97 -5.48 -4.80
N HIS A 348 -5.15 -5.80 -5.34
CA HIS A 348 -6.19 -6.56 -4.63
C HIS A 348 -5.76 -7.99 -4.33
N LEU A 349 -4.97 -8.62 -5.19
CA LEU A 349 -4.37 -9.92 -4.93
C LEU A 349 -3.40 -9.84 -3.74
N THR A 350 -2.50 -8.86 -3.73
CA THR A 350 -1.57 -8.63 -2.61
C THR A 350 -2.31 -8.35 -1.30
N LYS A 351 -3.34 -7.50 -1.34
CA LYS A 351 -4.23 -7.21 -0.21
C LYS A 351 -4.82 -8.49 0.39
N ARG A 352 -5.35 -9.38 -0.46
CA ARG A 352 -5.88 -10.69 -0.04
C ARG A 352 -4.81 -11.61 0.54
N LYS A 353 -3.64 -11.69 -0.09
CA LYS A 353 -2.51 -12.54 0.38
C LYS A 353 -2.02 -12.15 1.77
N ILE A 354 -2.04 -10.85 2.10
CA ILE A 354 -1.63 -10.32 3.41
C ILE A 354 -2.78 -10.36 4.45
N GLY A 355 -3.96 -10.86 4.06
CA GLY A 355 -5.10 -11.03 4.96
C GLY A 355 -5.84 -9.74 5.30
N LEU A 356 -5.63 -8.67 4.52
CA LEU A 356 -6.43 -7.45 4.67
C LEU A 356 -7.81 -7.67 4.04
N ARG A 357 -8.86 -7.63 4.86
CA ARG A 357 -10.23 -7.74 4.37
C ARG A 357 -10.58 -6.48 3.57
N SER A 358 -11.06 -6.65 2.34
CA SER A 358 -11.74 -5.57 1.65
C SER A 358 -12.90 -5.10 2.52
N GLY A 359 -13.06 -3.78 2.68
CA GLY A 359 -14.30 -3.21 3.21
C GLY A 359 -15.54 -3.71 2.44
N PRO A 360 -16.76 -3.41 2.91
CA PRO A 360 -17.99 -3.95 2.33
C PRO A 360 -18.00 -3.75 0.81
N ARG A 361 -18.25 -4.84 0.07
CA ARG A 361 -18.30 -4.86 -1.39
C ARG A 361 -19.15 -3.70 -1.89
N PRO A 362 -18.75 -2.96 -2.94
CA PRO A 362 -19.65 -2.01 -3.58
C PRO A 362 -20.91 -2.76 -4.02
N SER A 363 -22.06 -2.21 -3.64
CA SER A 363 -23.38 -2.69 -4.04
C SER A 363 -23.39 -2.96 -5.55
N ARG A 364 -23.89 -4.12 -5.97
CA ARG A 364 -24.19 -4.50 -7.37
C ARG A 364 -25.26 -3.56 -7.96
N ARG A 365 -24.97 -2.28 -8.16
CA ARG A 365 -25.89 -1.32 -8.77
C ARG A 365 -25.38 -0.67 -10.06
N HIS A 366 -24.18 -1.01 -10.53
CA HIS A 366 -23.75 -0.67 -11.89
C HIS A 366 -23.25 -1.93 -12.60
N ARG A 367 -24.18 -2.80 -12.99
CA ARG A 367 -24.08 -3.45 -14.30
C ARG A 367 -24.86 -2.54 -15.25
N SER A 368 -24.21 -2.10 -16.32
CA SER A 368 -24.90 -1.56 -17.48
C SER A 368 -25.97 -2.57 -17.95
N PRO A 369 -27.13 -2.12 -18.45
CA PRO A 369 -28.15 -3.04 -18.94
C PRO A 369 -27.59 -3.85 -20.12
N ASP A 370 -27.69 -5.17 -19.99
CA ASP A 370 -27.55 -6.10 -21.11
C ASP A 370 -28.80 -5.92 -22.00
N PRO A 371 -28.67 -5.63 -23.31
CA PRO A 371 -29.83 -5.34 -24.17
C PRO A 371 -30.75 -6.54 -24.44
N ASN A 372 -30.45 -7.72 -23.90
CA ASN A 372 -31.06 -8.98 -24.33
C ASN A 372 -31.83 -9.72 -23.22
N ALA A 373 -32.32 -9.03 -22.19
CA ALA A 373 -33.00 -9.65 -21.06
C ALA A 373 -34.46 -9.18 -20.87
N GLN A 374 -35.17 -8.81 -21.94
CA GLN A 374 -36.57 -8.32 -21.88
C GLN A 374 -37.57 -9.15 -22.69
N GLU A 375 -37.41 -10.48 -22.78
CA GLU A 375 -38.41 -11.33 -23.46
C GLU A 375 -38.99 -12.49 -22.64
N GLU A 376 -38.78 -12.57 -21.31
CA GLU A 376 -39.27 -13.74 -20.55
C GLU A 376 -40.12 -13.45 -19.29
N GLU A 377 -40.59 -12.22 -19.05
CA GLU A 377 -41.48 -11.92 -17.90
C GLU A 377 -42.67 -11.04 -18.31
N GLN A 378 -43.49 -11.52 -19.23
CA GLN A 378 -44.87 -11.05 -19.45
C GLN A 378 -45.73 -12.22 -19.92
N ASP A 379 -45.97 -13.22 -19.08
CA ASP A 379 -46.97 -14.27 -19.37
C ASP A 379 -47.37 -15.09 -18.12
N GLU A 380 -47.36 -14.52 -16.91
CA GLU A 380 -47.93 -15.20 -15.73
C GLU A 380 -48.54 -14.20 -14.73
N GLU A 381 -49.59 -13.47 -15.12
CA GLU A 381 -50.52 -12.82 -14.19
C GLU A 381 -51.86 -12.50 -14.88
N GLU A 382 -52.53 -13.53 -15.41
CA GLU A 382 -53.95 -13.46 -15.78
C GLU A 382 -54.60 -14.85 -15.77
N GLN A 383 -54.90 -15.40 -14.58
CA GLN A 383 -56.07 -16.24 -14.28
C GLN A 383 -56.05 -16.79 -12.84
N ASP A 384 -57.17 -16.53 -12.16
CA ASP A 384 -57.71 -17.12 -10.91
C ASP A 384 -57.18 -16.68 -9.53
#